data_AF-A0A2T0ZYX9-F1
#
_entry.id   AF-A0A2T0ZYX9-F1
#
_cell.length_a   1.000
_cell.length_b   1.000
_cell.length_c   1.000
_cell.angle_alpha   90.00
_cell.angle_beta   90.00
_cell.angle_gamma   90.00
#
_symmetry.space_group_name_H-M   'P 1'
#
loop_
_entity.id
_entity.type
_entity.pdbx_description
1 polymer ?
#
loop_
_entity_poly.entity_id
_entity_poly.type
_entity_poly.pdbx_seq_one_letter_code
_entity_poly.pdbx_strand_id
1 'polypeptide(L)'
;MRLSMKGGRRPAEWTIGLVAATVLLTACTSGGGSSQRDTPASGESSTATATTKSTPETSSTPNIAAGAGTSTEAPSSTATARAPGSSGNTSTVTPATTAATMANPSPACGSMTPQQAAQTAAEKLPRPFSDPTMSYVKWDPSTATTDGYNPCATLGWIVMPIEGGTASSPYAIALFHMGKYIGRATAKSYGFFPTVTRVDDATISVTYHWPRQNETNAEASGTSLAQFHFDTASGTVKMTGNAPAN
;
A
#
# COMPACT_ATOMS: atom_id res chain seq x y z
N MET A 1 -9.32 62.38 -41.33
CA MET A 1 -8.17 63.09 -40.71
C MET A 1 -7.72 62.23 -39.52
N ARG A 2 -6.45 61.80 -39.52
CA ARG A 2 -5.51 61.48 -38.39
C ARG A 2 -6.10 60.94 -37.06
N LEU A 3 -5.55 59.98 -36.32
CA LEU A 3 -4.34 59.15 -36.37
C LEU A 3 -4.50 58.05 -35.29
N SER A 4 -3.96 56.86 -35.57
CA SER A 4 -3.22 55.95 -34.67
C SER A 4 -3.13 56.26 -33.16
N MET A 5 -3.38 55.28 -32.27
CA MET A 5 -2.32 54.38 -31.78
C MET A 5 -2.84 53.23 -30.90
N LYS A 6 -2.23 52.08 -31.15
CA LYS A 6 -2.51 50.73 -30.64
C LYS A 6 -1.47 50.44 -29.55
N GLY A 7 -1.89 50.31 -28.29
CA GLY A 7 -1.03 49.92 -27.16
C GLY A 7 -0.98 48.40 -27.04
N GLY A 8 0.16 47.81 -27.40
CA GLY A 8 0.42 46.38 -27.25
C GLY A 8 1.06 46.03 -25.90
N ARG A 9 0.75 44.84 -25.39
CA ARG A 9 1.68 44.00 -24.64
C ARG A 9 1.53 42.57 -25.17
N ARG A 10 2.64 42.02 -25.67
CA ARG A 10 2.74 40.68 -26.25
C ARG A 10 2.96 39.64 -25.13
N PRO A 11 2.51 38.38 -25.30
CA PRO A 11 2.85 37.28 -24.40
C PRO A 11 4.32 36.84 -24.56
N ALA A 12 4.89 36.33 -23.47
CA ALA A 12 6.25 35.82 -23.39
C ALA A 12 6.44 34.59 -24.27
N GLU A 13 7.38 34.69 -25.20
CA GLU A 13 7.73 33.67 -26.18
C GLU A 13 8.89 32.84 -25.61
N TRP A 14 8.64 31.58 -25.27
CA TRP A 14 9.69 30.61 -24.91
C TRP A 14 10.40 30.17 -26.18
N THR A 15 11.62 30.64 -26.38
CA THR A 15 12.48 30.24 -27.50
C THR A 15 13.00 28.82 -27.28
N ILE A 16 12.58 27.90 -28.16
CA ILE A 16 13.11 26.54 -28.28
C ILE A 16 14.52 26.63 -28.89
N GLY A 17 15.55 26.35 -28.09
CA GLY A 17 16.92 26.16 -28.57
C GLY A 17 17.09 24.76 -29.16
N LEU A 18 17.05 24.66 -30.48
CA LEU A 18 17.36 23.45 -31.24
C LEU A 18 18.89 23.37 -31.41
N VAL A 19 19.56 22.51 -30.64
CA VAL A 19 20.98 22.19 -30.86
C VAL A 19 21.06 20.97 -31.76
N ALA A 20 21.31 21.21 -33.04
CA ALA A 20 21.71 20.19 -33.99
C ALA A 20 23.21 19.91 -33.78
N ALA A 21 23.54 18.69 -33.35
CA ALA A 21 24.91 18.17 -33.38
C ALA A 21 24.95 17.01 -34.38
N THR A 22 25.54 17.29 -35.53
CA THR A 22 25.75 16.36 -36.63
C THR A 22 27.13 15.70 -36.53
N VAL A 23 27.13 14.38 -36.80
CA VAL A 23 28.16 13.58 -37.50
C VAL A 23 29.45 13.24 -36.73
N LEU A 24 29.70 11.93 -36.59
CA LEU A 24 30.79 11.21 -37.28
C LEU A 24 30.48 9.71 -37.28
N LEU A 25 30.23 9.16 -38.48
CA LEU A 25 30.21 7.71 -38.71
C LEU A 25 31.65 7.20 -38.67
N THR A 26 31.92 6.21 -37.82
CA THR A 26 33.12 5.39 -37.93
C THR A 26 32.69 3.98 -38.27
N ALA A 27 32.80 3.63 -39.56
CA ALA A 27 32.70 2.27 -40.03
C ALA A 27 34.05 1.57 -39.82
N CYS A 28 34.07 0.48 -39.06
CA CYS A 28 35.13 -0.51 -39.11
C CYS A 28 34.57 -1.77 -39.76
N THR A 29 34.98 -1.97 -41.01
CA THR A 29 34.95 -3.24 -41.74
C THR A 29 36.11 -4.11 -41.26
N SER A 30 35.91 -5.43 -41.09
CA SER A 30 36.88 -6.51 -41.41
C SER A 30 36.45 -7.88 -40.86
N GLY A 31 36.43 -8.89 -41.74
CA GLY A 31 36.64 -10.33 -41.46
C GLY A 31 35.40 -11.09 -40.94
N GLY A 32 34.81 -12.07 -41.63
CA GLY A 32 35.38 -13.08 -42.53
C GLY A 32 35.79 -14.31 -41.72
N GLY A 33 34.92 -15.33 -41.64
CA GLY A 33 35.23 -16.59 -40.96
C GLY A 33 34.05 -17.56 -40.87
N SER A 34 33.83 -18.33 -41.94
CA SER A 34 32.92 -19.48 -42.00
C SER A 34 33.56 -20.74 -41.39
N SER A 35 32.82 -21.48 -40.57
CA SER A 35 32.94 -22.93 -40.32
C SER A 35 31.66 -23.36 -39.56
N GLN A 36 30.66 -23.93 -40.23
CA GLN A 36 30.40 -25.37 -40.40
C GLN A 36 30.34 -26.21 -39.12
N ARG A 37 29.22 -26.95 -39.03
CA ARG A 37 29.03 -28.28 -38.38
C ARG A 37 28.90 -28.28 -36.85
N ASP A 38 27.99 -29.00 -36.19
CA ASP A 38 27.13 -30.12 -36.55
C ASP A 38 25.84 -30.10 -35.68
N THR A 39 24.74 -30.57 -36.24
CA THR A 39 23.59 -31.12 -35.50
C THR A 39 24.00 -32.41 -34.80
N PRO A 40 23.38 -32.73 -33.66
CA PRO A 40 22.55 -33.93 -33.69
C PRO A 40 21.19 -33.73 -33.03
N ALA A 41 20.22 -34.43 -33.62
CA ALA A 41 18.89 -34.64 -33.10
C ALA A 41 18.85 -35.89 -32.20
N SER A 42 17.88 -35.86 -31.28
CA SER A 42 17.09 -37.00 -30.79
C SER A 42 17.66 -37.94 -29.71
N GLY A 43 16.86 -38.08 -28.66
CA GLY A 43 16.98 -38.99 -27.52
C GLY A 43 16.59 -38.18 -26.28
N GLU A 44 15.43 -38.34 -25.64
CA GLU A 44 14.96 -39.58 -25.03
C GLU A 44 13.43 -39.61 -24.92
N SER A 45 12.88 -40.77 -25.31
CA SER A 45 11.65 -41.29 -24.75
C SER A 45 11.99 -41.90 -23.39
N SER A 46 11.34 -41.46 -22.31
CA SER A 46 11.21 -42.26 -21.09
C SER A 46 9.99 -41.84 -20.28
N THR A 47 9.02 -42.73 -20.33
CA THR A 47 7.85 -42.88 -19.48
C THR A 47 8.24 -42.84 -18.00
N ALA A 48 7.59 -41.99 -17.20
CA ALA A 48 7.64 -42.09 -15.75
C ALA A 48 6.22 -42.19 -15.17
N THR A 49 5.94 -43.41 -14.73
CA THR A 49 4.72 -43.92 -14.13
C THR A 49 4.36 -43.16 -12.85
N ALA A 50 3.15 -42.60 -12.79
CA ALA A 50 2.57 -42.10 -11.55
C ALA A 50 2.36 -43.27 -10.58
N THR A 51 3.16 -43.30 -9.51
CA THR A 51 2.92 -44.19 -8.37
C THR A 51 2.08 -43.44 -7.35
N THR A 52 0.77 -43.66 -7.41
CA THR A 52 -0.18 -43.37 -6.33
C THR A 52 0.12 -44.32 -5.17
N LYS A 53 0.69 -43.79 -4.08
CA LYS A 53 0.64 -44.47 -2.77
C LYS A 53 -0.36 -43.75 -1.89
N SER A 54 -1.59 -44.26 -1.91
CA SER A 54 -2.62 -43.98 -0.92
C SER A 54 -2.42 -44.84 0.33
N THR A 55 -3.23 -44.52 1.35
CA THR A 55 -3.64 -45.31 2.53
C THR A 55 -2.81 -45.14 3.82
N PRO A 56 -3.43 -45.26 5.01
CA PRO A 56 -4.40 -44.33 5.60
C PRO A 56 -3.96 -43.95 7.03
N GLU A 57 -4.52 -42.91 7.66
CA GLU A 57 -4.68 -42.94 9.12
C GLU A 57 -6.05 -42.46 9.57
N THR A 58 -6.54 -43.20 10.55
CA THR A 58 -7.91 -43.38 10.98
C THR A 58 -8.19 -42.50 12.19
N SER A 59 -9.36 -41.87 12.17
CA SER A 59 -10.27 -41.56 13.27
C SER A 59 -9.75 -41.51 14.71
N SER A 60 -10.02 -40.38 15.36
CA SER A 60 -10.61 -40.41 16.71
C SER A 60 -11.52 -39.18 16.92
N THR A 61 -12.77 -39.49 17.24
CA THR A 61 -13.94 -38.63 17.49
C THR A 61 -13.80 -37.83 18.81
N PRO A 62 -14.66 -36.81 19.03
CA PRO A 62 -14.56 -35.82 20.10
C PRO A 62 -15.23 -36.31 21.38
N ASN A 63 -14.92 -35.68 22.53
CA ASN A 63 -15.75 -35.82 23.71
C ASN A 63 -16.05 -34.50 24.42
N ILE A 64 -17.28 -34.46 24.90
CA ILE A 64 -18.08 -33.35 25.41
C ILE A 64 -17.81 -33.09 26.90
N ALA A 65 -17.84 -31.82 27.31
CA ALA A 65 -18.37 -31.36 28.60
C ALA A 65 -18.72 -29.87 28.46
N ALA A 66 -19.99 -29.48 28.29
CA ALA A 66 -21.03 -29.36 29.32
C ALA A 66 -20.67 -28.32 30.41
N GLY A 67 -21.33 -27.16 30.33
CA GLY A 67 -21.28 -26.09 31.32
C GLY A 67 -22.42 -25.11 31.07
N ALA A 68 -23.62 -25.49 31.50
CA ALA A 68 -24.81 -24.65 31.54
C ALA A 68 -24.70 -23.61 32.67
N GLY A 69 -25.29 -22.43 32.45
CA GLY A 69 -25.36 -21.38 33.46
C GLY A 69 -26.28 -20.25 33.02
N THR A 70 -27.58 -20.53 32.96
CA THR A 70 -28.65 -19.52 32.92
C THR A 70 -28.69 -18.78 34.26
N SER A 71 -28.75 -17.45 34.26
CA SER A 71 -29.45 -16.67 35.30
C SER A 71 -29.74 -15.25 34.83
N THR A 72 -31.03 -15.03 34.62
CA THR A 72 -31.84 -13.81 34.80
C THR A 72 -31.35 -12.90 35.93
N GLU A 73 -31.45 -11.58 35.74
CA GLU A 73 -32.25 -10.65 36.58
C GLU A 73 -31.72 -9.20 36.52
N ALA A 74 -32.59 -8.28 36.11
CA ALA A 74 -32.47 -6.85 36.40
C ALA A 74 -33.15 -6.57 37.75
N PRO A 75 -32.72 -5.54 38.50
CA PRO A 75 -33.60 -4.37 38.57
C PRO A 75 -32.91 -3.00 38.66
N SER A 76 -33.72 -2.00 38.32
CA SER A 76 -33.57 -0.57 38.52
C SER A 76 -33.16 -0.15 39.93
N SER A 77 -32.51 1.01 40.04
CA SER A 77 -32.47 1.79 41.28
C SER A 77 -32.71 3.27 40.96
N THR A 78 -33.95 3.69 41.21
CA THR A 78 -34.38 5.08 41.29
C THR A 78 -33.98 5.62 42.65
N ALA A 79 -33.31 6.76 42.72
CA ALA A 79 -33.15 7.51 43.97
C ALA A 79 -33.46 8.99 43.74
N THR A 80 -34.66 9.38 44.16
CA THR A 80 -35.12 10.75 44.35
C THR A 80 -34.65 11.21 45.73
N ALA A 81 -33.98 12.36 45.82
CA ALA A 81 -33.93 13.15 47.05
C ALA A 81 -33.96 14.65 46.71
N ARG A 82 -34.87 15.36 47.39
CA ARG A 82 -35.27 16.76 47.16
C ARG A 82 -34.90 17.60 48.39
N ALA A 83 -34.07 18.64 48.17
CA ALA A 83 -34.00 19.98 48.83
C ALA A 83 -33.88 20.04 50.40
N PRO A 84 -33.62 21.18 51.08
CA PRO A 84 -33.67 22.61 50.66
C PRO A 84 -32.58 23.58 51.26
N GLY A 85 -32.70 24.88 50.92
CA GLY A 85 -32.14 26.04 51.67
C GLY A 85 -31.00 26.78 50.95
N SER A 86 -31.22 27.87 50.21
CA SER A 86 -31.56 29.27 50.58
C SER A 86 -30.36 30.16 50.97
N SER A 87 -30.35 31.33 50.33
CA SER A 87 -29.62 32.58 50.65
C SER A 87 -28.16 32.72 50.22
N GLY A 88 -27.99 33.47 49.11
CA GLY A 88 -27.32 34.77 49.13
C GLY A 88 -25.79 34.80 49.15
N ASN A 89 -25.18 35.08 48.00
CA ASN A 89 -24.31 36.25 47.94
C ASN A 89 -24.14 36.74 46.49
N THR A 90 -24.42 38.03 46.30
CA THR A 90 -24.07 38.80 45.12
C THR A 90 -22.55 38.81 45.00
N SER A 91 -22.00 38.24 43.93
CA SER A 91 -20.60 38.44 43.56
C SER A 91 -20.53 38.64 42.06
N THR A 92 -20.40 39.90 41.72
CA THR A 92 -20.04 40.42 40.42
C THR A 92 -18.71 39.79 40.00
N VAL A 93 -18.75 38.82 39.10
CA VAL A 93 -17.56 38.34 38.38
C VAL A 93 -17.84 38.50 36.90
N THR A 94 -17.10 39.44 36.33
CA THR A 94 -16.74 39.66 34.93
C THR A 94 -17.11 38.51 33.99
N PRO A 95 -17.71 38.76 32.80
CA PRO A 95 -17.83 37.73 31.80
C PRO A 95 -16.41 37.34 31.36
N ALA A 96 -15.91 36.23 31.90
CA ALA A 96 -14.80 35.54 31.28
C ALA A 96 -15.31 35.12 29.90
N THR A 97 -14.80 35.78 28.87
CA THR A 97 -14.90 35.30 27.50
C THR A 97 -14.32 33.89 27.52
N THR A 98 -15.20 32.90 27.58
CA THR A 98 -14.86 31.51 27.29
C THR A 98 -14.29 31.53 25.89
N ALA A 99 -12.96 31.56 25.80
CA ALA A 99 -12.27 31.23 24.57
C ALA A 99 -12.73 29.82 24.26
N ALA A 100 -13.70 29.71 23.35
CA ALA A 100 -14.05 28.44 22.75
C ALA A 100 -12.76 27.94 22.11
N THR A 101 -12.09 27.02 22.77
CA THR A 101 -11.10 26.17 22.13
C THR A 101 -11.82 25.59 20.93
N MET A 102 -11.46 26.07 19.74
CA MET A 102 -11.86 25.45 18.50
C MET A 102 -11.26 24.05 18.51
N ALA A 103 -11.98 23.09 19.09
CA ALA A 103 -11.72 21.69 18.91
C ALA A 103 -11.89 21.46 17.41
N ASN A 104 -10.76 21.33 16.71
CA ASN A 104 -10.75 20.95 15.32
C ASN A 104 -11.50 19.60 15.25
N PRO A 105 -12.60 19.47 14.49
CA PRO A 105 -13.34 18.22 14.46
C PRO A 105 -12.39 17.10 14.02
N SER A 106 -12.25 16.07 14.87
CA SER A 106 -11.50 14.87 14.48
C SER A 106 -12.07 14.38 13.15
N PRO A 107 -11.21 13.98 12.19
CA PRO A 107 -11.68 13.44 10.93
C PRO A 107 -12.69 12.32 11.18
N ALA A 108 -13.83 12.36 10.50
CA ALA A 108 -14.77 11.25 10.50
C ALA A 108 -14.12 10.04 9.82
N CYS A 109 -14.44 8.84 10.29
CA CYS A 109 -14.04 7.60 9.65
C CYS A 109 -14.55 7.52 8.21
N GLY A 110 -13.81 6.82 7.36
CA GLY A 110 -14.27 6.44 6.03
C GLY A 110 -15.44 5.45 6.08
N SER A 111 -16.07 5.23 4.92
CA SER A 111 -17.20 4.30 4.77
C SER A 111 -16.90 3.10 3.87
N MET A 112 -15.72 3.05 3.25
CA MET A 112 -15.33 1.96 2.36
C MET A 112 -15.11 0.67 3.16
N THR A 113 -15.61 -0.45 2.64
CA THR A 113 -15.19 -1.77 3.09
C THR A 113 -13.72 -2.01 2.70
N PRO A 114 -13.01 -2.97 3.32
CA PRO A 114 -11.64 -3.29 2.95
C PRO A 114 -11.49 -3.64 1.46
N GLN A 115 -12.44 -4.39 0.89
CA GLN A 115 -12.43 -4.73 -0.54
C GLN A 115 -12.68 -3.51 -1.45
N GLN A 116 -13.57 -2.59 -1.08
CA GLN A 116 -13.78 -1.34 -1.84
C GLN A 116 -12.54 -0.44 -1.79
N ALA A 117 -11.85 -0.42 -0.65
CA ALA A 117 -10.58 0.28 -0.51
C ALA A 117 -9.49 -0.36 -1.38
N ALA A 118 -9.43 -1.69 -1.48
CA ALA A 118 -8.52 -2.40 -2.39
C ALA A 118 -8.80 -2.05 -3.86
N GLN A 119 -10.06 -2.04 -4.29
CA GLN A 119 -10.45 -1.61 -5.65
C GLN A 119 -10.01 -0.16 -5.93
N THR A 120 -10.29 0.74 -4.99
CA THR A 120 -9.86 2.15 -5.08
C THR A 120 -8.35 2.27 -5.19
N ALA A 121 -7.58 1.46 -4.44
CA ALA A 121 -6.13 1.44 -4.54
C ALA A 121 -5.66 0.91 -5.90
N ALA A 122 -6.24 -0.19 -6.41
CA ALA A 122 -5.88 -0.76 -7.71
C ALA A 122 -6.04 0.24 -8.86
N GLU A 123 -7.07 1.10 -8.81
CA GLU A 123 -7.29 2.18 -9.79
C GLU A 123 -6.27 3.31 -9.70
N LYS A 124 -5.77 3.62 -8.49
CA LYS A 124 -4.88 4.75 -8.22
C LYS A 124 -3.40 4.39 -8.27
N LEU A 125 -3.06 3.11 -8.09
CA LEU A 125 -1.69 2.65 -8.17
C LEU A 125 -1.18 2.76 -9.62
N PRO A 126 0.09 3.16 -9.83
CA PRO A 126 0.73 3.00 -11.13
C PRO A 126 0.75 1.54 -11.56
N ARG A 127 1.00 1.29 -12.85
CA ARG A 127 1.12 -0.08 -13.36
C ARG A 127 2.16 -0.88 -12.57
N PRO A 128 1.93 -2.20 -12.37
CA PRO A 128 2.87 -3.04 -11.61
C PRO A 128 4.29 -3.03 -12.17
N PHE A 129 4.41 -2.98 -13.50
CA PHE A 129 5.68 -2.90 -14.21
C PHE A 129 5.78 -1.60 -15.00
N SER A 130 6.98 -1.01 -15.00
CA SER A 130 7.31 0.12 -15.87
C SER A 130 7.58 -0.30 -17.31
N ASP A 131 7.89 -1.58 -17.55
CA ASP A 131 8.09 -2.14 -18.88
C ASP A 131 6.77 -2.11 -19.68
N PRO A 132 6.71 -1.39 -20.81
CA PRO A 132 5.49 -1.30 -21.61
C PRO A 132 5.04 -2.64 -22.19
N THR A 133 5.96 -3.61 -22.38
CA THR A 133 5.62 -4.96 -22.86
C THR A 133 4.78 -5.75 -21.85
N MET A 134 4.85 -5.38 -20.57
CA MET A 134 4.11 -5.98 -19.45
C MET A 134 2.84 -5.20 -19.09
N SER A 135 2.35 -4.33 -19.98
CA SER A 135 1.19 -3.48 -19.75
C SER A 135 -0.15 -4.20 -19.52
N TYR A 136 -0.21 -5.47 -19.92
CA TYR A 136 -1.37 -6.34 -19.72
C TYR A 136 -1.53 -6.78 -18.26
N VAL A 137 -0.45 -6.81 -17.46
CA VAL A 137 -0.51 -7.21 -16.05
C VAL A 137 -1.18 -6.13 -15.21
N LYS A 138 -2.16 -6.52 -14.41
CA LYS A 138 -2.94 -5.64 -13.52
C LYS A 138 -2.72 -5.99 -12.05
N TRP A 139 -3.06 -5.04 -11.20
CA TRP A 139 -3.24 -5.30 -9.77
C TRP A 139 -4.50 -6.12 -9.56
N ASP A 140 -4.46 -7.07 -8.63
CA ASP A 140 -5.59 -7.92 -8.25
C ASP A 140 -6.15 -7.50 -6.88
N PRO A 141 -7.15 -6.62 -6.83
CA PRO A 141 -7.78 -6.23 -5.58
C PRO A 141 -8.60 -7.37 -4.93
N SER A 142 -8.89 -8.46 -5.65
CA SER A 142 -9.69 -9.56 -5.11
C SER A 142 -8.89 -10.48 -4.19
N THR A 143 -7.57 -10.56 -4.40
CA THR A 143 -6.63 -11.34 -3.59
C THR A 143 -5.72 -10.48 -2.70
N ALA A 144 -6.00 -9.17 -2.63
CA ALA A 144 -5.28 -8.24 -1.78
C ALA A 144 -5.41 -8.59 -0.28
N THR A 145 -4.32 -8.41 0.47
CA THR A 145 -4.35 -8.54 1.93
C THR A 145 -4.82 -7.24 2.55
N THR A 146 -6.00 -7.28 3.17
CA THR A 146 -6.69 -6.09 3.66
C THR A 146 -6.77 -5.98 5.18
N ASP A 147 -6.18 -6.92 5.93
CA ASP A 147 -6.21 -6.94 7.41
C ASP A 147 -5.58 -5.68 8.05
N GLY A 148 -4.70 -4.99 7.31
CA GLY A 148 -4.10 -3.72 7.72
C GLY A 148 -5.01 -2.50 7.55
N TYR A 149 -6.15 -2.65 6.90
CA TYR A 149 -7.08 -1.56 6.60
C TYR A 149 -8.14 -1.42 7.69
N ASN A 150 -8.27 -0.19 8.19
CA ASN A 150 -9.37 0.22 9.07
C ASN A 150 -9.80 1.62 8.63
N PRO A 151 -11.10 1.86 8.35
CA PRO A 151 -11.59 3.16 7.91
C PRO A 151 -11.46 4.28 8.95
N CYS A 152 -11.14 3.95 10.21
CA CYS A 152 -10.91 4.90 11.30
C CYS A 152 -9.43 5.02 11.71
N ALA A 153 -8.51 4.25 11.13
CA ALA A 153 -7.10 4.30 11.54
C ALA A 153 -6.42 5.57 11.03
N THR A 154 -5.50 6.12 11.84
CA THR A 154 -4.64 7.22 11.40
C THR A 154 -3.74 6.78 10.23
N LEU A 155 -3.18 5.58 10.28
CA LEU A 155 -2.52 4.95 9.14
C LEU A 155 -2.99 3.50 8.97
N GLY A 156 -3.68 3.24 7.88
CA GLY A 156 -4.05 1.91 7.39
C GLY A 156 -3.28 1.54 6.13
N TRP A 157 -3.23 0.26 5.80
CA TRP A 157 -2.58 -0.22 4.59
C TRP A 157 -3.31 -1.41 3.95
N ILE A 158 -3.07 -1.61 2.66
CA ILE A 158 -3.45 -2.80 1.90
C ILE A 158 -2.22 -3.27 1.11
N VAL A 159 -1.92 -4.56 1.16
CA VAL A 159 -0.88 -5.18 0.32
C VAL A 159 -1.53 -5.69 -0.95
N MET A 160 -1.13 -5.13 -2.08
CA MET A 160 -1.72 -5.34 -3.40
C MET A 160 -0.84 -6.30 -4.23
N PRO A 161 -1.33 -7.51 -4.55
CA PRO A 161 -0.69 -8.43 -5.49
C PRO A 161 -1.09 -8.10 -6.94
N ILE A 162 -0.38 -8.69 -7.89
CA ILE A 162 -0.79 -8.70 -9.30
C ILE A 162 -1.68 -9.92 -9.62
N GLU A 163 -2.46 -9.80 -10.68
CA GLU A 163 -3.18 -10.94 -11.26
C GLU A 163 -2.20 -12.02 -11.72
N GLY A 164 -2.44 -13.27 -11.32
CA GLY A 164 -1.58 -14.40 -11.69
C GLY A 164 -0.17 -14.35 -11.09
N GLY A 165 0.03 -13.58 -10.02
CA GLY A 165 1.33 -13.43 -9.37
C GLY A 165 1.90 -14.75 -8.83
N THR A 166 3.21 -14.89 -8.96
CA THR A 166 4.03 -15.89 -8.27
C THR A 166 4.69 -15.30 -7.03
N ALA A 167 5.40 -16.11 -6.24
CA ALA A 167 6.07 -15.65 -5.02
C ALA A 167 7.01 -14.44 -5.25
N SER A 168 7.72 -14.40 -6.37
CA SER A 168 8.67 -13.32 -6.70
C SER A 168 8.03 -12.11 -7.39
N SER A 169 6.70 -12.14 -7.60
CA SER A 169 5.98 -11.06 -8.27
C SER A 169 5.92 -9.80 -7.41
N PRO A 170 5.76 -8.61 -8.04
CA PRO A 170 5.75 -7.36 -7.31
C PRO A 170 4.49 -7.21 -6.45
N TYR A 171 4.68 -6.59 -5.29
CA TYR A 171 3.61 -6.11 -4.42
C TYR A 171 3.69 -4.60 -4.24
N ALA A 172 2.54 -3.94 -4.21
CA ALA A 172 2.43 -2.54 -3.79
C ALA A 172 1.79 -2.46 -2.41
N ILE A 173 2.23 -1.52 -1.57
CA ILE A 173 1.58 -1.23 -0.29
C ILE A 173 0.84 0.09 -0.45
N ALA A 174 -0.48 0.01 -0.59
CA ALA A 174 -1.37 1.15 -0.62
C ALA A 174 -1.63 1.65 0.79
N LEU A 175 -1.53 2.97 1.00
CA LEU A 175 -1.67 3.61 2.30
C LEU A 175 -2.98 4.41 2.37
N PHE A 176 -3.59 4.39 3.55
CA PHE A 176 -4.86 5.03 3.84
C PHE A 176 -4.80 5.83 5.14
N HIS A 177 -5.47 6.97 5.18
CA HIS A 177 -5.74 7.73 6.40
C HIS A 177 -7.24 7.92 6.53
N MET A 178 -7.82 7.45 7.64
CA MET A 178 -9.27 7.57 7.90
C MET A 178 -10.10 7.04 6.73
N GLY A 179 -9.68 5.88 6.21
CA GLY A 179 -10.31 5.18 5.08
C GLY A 179 -10.09 5.80 3.70
N LYS A 180 -9.41 6.96 3.61
CA LYS A 180 -9.08 7.62 2.32
C LYS A 180 -7.71 7.16 1.84
N TYR A 181 -7.62 6.75 0.57
CA TYR A 181 -6.33 6.45 -0.06
C TYR A 181 -5.46 7.71 -0.12
N ILE A 182 -4.25 7.64 0.45
CA ILE A 182 -3.29 8.75 0.53
C ILE A 182 -2.01 8.52 -0.28
N GLY A 183 -1.85 7.33 -0.88
CA GLY A 183 -0.71 7.03 -1.74
C GLY A 183 -0.20 5.61 -1.55
N ARG A 184 1.04 5.39 -1.95
CA ARG A 184 1.76 4.12 -1.81
C ARG A 184 2.99 4.31 -0.95
N ALA A 185 3.39 3.26 -0.23
CA ALA A 185 4.55 3.30 0.65
C ALA A 185 5.84 3.67 -0.10
N THR A 186 6.06 3.08 -1.27
CA THR A 186 7.27 3.28 -2.08
C THR A 186 6.94 3.64 -3.53
N ALA A 187 7.85 4.39 -4.18
CA ALA A 187 7.70 4.76 -5.58
C ALA A 187 7.90 3.58 -6.56
N LYS A 188 8.48 2.48 -6.10
CA LYS A 188 8.60 1.21 -6.84
C LYS A 188 7.84 0.13 -6.08
N SER A 189 7.32 -0.84 -6.83
CA SER A 189 6.81 -2.09 -6.28
C SER A 189 7.97 -3.08 -6.22
N TYR A 190 8.06 -3.84 -5.14
CA TYR A 190 9.14 -4.80 -4.91
C TYR A 190 8.60 -6.22 -5.01
N GLY A 191 9.41 -7.13 -5.54
CA GLY A 191 9.11 -8.55 -5.53
C GLY A 191 8.99 -9.09 -4.11
N PHE A 192 8.33 -10.24 -3.97
CA PHE A 192 8.13 -10.95 -2.72
C PHE A 192 7.16 -10.26 -1.76
N PHE A 193 6.33 -11.07 -1.12
CA PHE A 193 5.28 -10.58 -0.23
C PHE A 193 5.92 -9.87 0.98
N PRO A 194 5.65 -8.58 1.22
CA PRO A 194 6.25 -7.85 2.33
C PRO A 194 5.64 -8.29 3.67
N THR A 195 6.44 -8.24 4.74
CA THR A 195 5.90 -8.39 6.09
C THR A 195 5.57 -7.00 6.63
N VAL A 196 4.29 -6.72 6.88
CA VAL A 196 3.83 -5.44 7.42
C VAL A 196 3.29 -5.64 8.83
N THR A 197 3.78 -4.84 9.77
CA THR A 197 3.38 -4.86 11.17
C THR A 197 2.94 -3.47 11.62
N ARG A 198 1.90 -3.41 12.44
CA ARG A 198 1.48 -2.16 13.08
C ARG A 198 2.41 -1.89 14.27
N VAL A 199 2.91 -0.67 14.34
CA VAL A 199 3.72 -0.19 15.47
C VAL A 199 2.84 0.59 16.43
N ASP A 200 2.07 1.52 15.89
CA ASP A 200 1.03 2.29 16.59
C ASP A 200 -0.09 2.69 15.61
N ASP A 201 -0.98 3.62 16.00
CA ASP A 201 -2.10 4.02 15.14
C ASP A 201 -1.66 4.79 13.88
N ALA A 202 -0.57 5.56 13.96
CA ALA A 202 -0.03 6.39 12.89
C ALA A 202 1.20 5.77 12.19
N THR A 203 1.74 4.67 12.71
CA THR A 203 3.02 4.09 12.26
C THR A 203 2.90 2.61 11.92
N ILE A 204 3.48 2.24 10.77
CA ILE A 204 3.68 0.85 10.35
C ILE A 204 5.15 0.56 10.10
N SER A 205 5.56 -0.68 10.32
CA SER A 205 6.89 -1.19 9.98
C SER A 205 6.76 -2.24 8.88
N VAL A 206 7.53 -2.08 7.81
CA VAL A 206 7.53 -2.92 6.62
C VAL A 206 8.91 -3.55 6.45
N THR A 207 8.94 -4.88 6.44
CA THR A 207 10.10 -5.65 6.01
C THR A 207 9.88 -6.08 4.56
N TYR A 208 10.72 -5.59 3.67
CA TYR A 208 10.80 -6.03 2.28
C TYR A 208 11.77 -7.20 2.17
N HIS A 209 11.45 -8.16 1.31
CA HIS A 209 12.27 -9.34 1.05
C HIS A 209 12.82 -9.29 -0.37
N TRP A 210 14.04 -9.77 -0.58
CA TRP A 210 14.71 -9.72 -1.88
C TRP A 210 15.80 -10.78 -2.01
N PRO A 211 16.09 -11.27 -3.23
CA PRO A 211 17.14 -12.25 -3.48
C PRO A 211 18.51 -11.61 -3.26
N ARG A 212 19.37 -12.25 -2.46
CA ARG A 212 20.77 -11.86 -2.35
C ARG A 212 21.54 -12.18 -3.62
N GLN A 213 22.75 -11.66 -3.71
CA GLN A 213 23.67 -12.06 -4.76
C GLN A 213 23.87 -13.58 -4.72
N ASN A 214 23.74 -14.24 -5.87
CA ASN A 214 23.80 -15.69 -6.08
C ASN A 214 22.57 -16.49 -5.63
N GLU A 215 21.49 -15.82 -5.19
CA GLU A 215 20.19 -16.47 -5.03
C GLU A 215 19.42 -16.49 -6.35
N THR A 216 18.61 -17.52 -6.55
CA THR A 216 17.67 -17.57 -7.67
C THR A 216 16.49 -16.62 -7.44
N ASN A 217 15.69 -16.37 -8.47
CA ASN A 217 14.47 -15.58 -8.32
C ASN A 217 13.37 -16.28 -7.49
N ALA A 218 13.56 -17.54 -7.09
CA ALA A 218 12.66 -18.25 -6.20
C ALA A 218 13.00 -18.03 -4.72
N GLU A 219 14.16 -17.45 -4.43
CA GLU A 219 14.70 -17.23 -3.09
C GLU A 219 14.72 -15.73 -2.75
N ALA A 220 14.63 -15.39 -1.45
CA ALA A 220 14.64 -14.01 -0.97
C ALA A 220 15.13 -13.90 0.47
N SER A 221 16.37 -14.28 0.77
CA SER A 221 16.90 -14.20 2.14
C SER A 221 17.38 -12.79 2.53
N GLY A 222 17.47 -11.87 1.57
CA GLY A 222 17.73 -10.46 1.80
C GLY A 222 16.52 -9.76 2.40
N THR A 223 16.75 -8.86 3.36
CA THR A 223 15.69 -8.03 3.94
C THR A 223 16.09 -6.57 4.04
N SER A 224 15.12 -5.69 3.88
CA SER A 224 15.25 -4.26 4.17
C SER A 224 14.07 -3.79 5.02
N LEU A 225 14.36 -3.05 6.09
CA LEU A 225 13.34 -2.53 7.01
C LEU A 225 13.09 -1.05 6.76
N ALA A 226 11.82 -0.68 6.64
CA ALA A 226 11.37 0.70 6.59
C ALA A 226 10.18 0.93 7.52
N GLN A 227 10.10 2.11 8.13
CA GLN A 227 8.91 2.53 8.87
C GLN A 227 8.25 3.70 8.15
N PHE A 228 6.92 3.68 8.16
CA PHE A 228 6.08 4.70 7.57
C PHE A 228 5.22 5.31 8.67
N HIS A 229 5.39 6.59 8.92
CA HIS A 229 4.66 7.35 9.92
C HIS A 229 3.81 8.42 9.25
N PHE A 230 2.50 8.45 9.55
CA PHE A 230 1.62 9.51 9.12
C PHE A 230 1.76 10.72 10.04
N ASP A 231 2.33 11.81 9.52
CA ASP A 231 2.41 13.09 10.19
C ASP A 231 1.08 13.84 10.00
N THR A 232 0.30 13.92 11.08
CA THR A 232 -1.02 14.58 11.09
C THR A 232 -0.94 16.09 10.85
N ALA A 233 0.19 16.73 11.16
CA ALA A 233 0.35 18.17 10.96
C ALA A 233 0.55 18.51 9.49
N SER A 234 1.33 17.71 8.76
CA SER A 234 1.54 17.89 7.32
C SER A 234 0.56 17.12 6.45
N GLY A 235 -0.17 16.15 7.00
CA GLY A 235 -1.06 15.25 6.26
C GLY A 235 -0.30 14.32 5.31
N THR A 236 0.97 14.01 5.62
CA THR A 236 1.86 13.22 4.74
C THR A 236 2.48 12.05 5.49
N VAL A 237 2.86 11.02 4.74
CA VAL A 237 3.60 9.88 5.29
C VAL A 237 5.10 10.13 5.15
N LYS A 238 5.82 10.04 6.26
CA LYS A 238 7.28 10.07 6.32
C LYS A 238 7.82 8.65 6.40
N MET A 239 8.76 8.33 5.51
CA MET A 239 9.48 7.07 5.53
C MET A 239 10.81 7.24 6.28
N THR A 240 11.16 6.26 7.10
CA THR A 240 12.50 6.08 7.68
C THR A 240 12.99 4.66 7.39
N GLY A 241 14.30 4.43 7.45
CA GLY A 241 14.89 3.16 7.02
C GLY A 241 15.06 3.10 5.49
N ASN A 242 15.16 1.88 4.94
CA ASN A 242 15.52 1.67 3.54
C ASN A 242 14.56 0.67 2.87
N ALA A 243 14.25 0.93 1.60
CA ALA A 243 13.69 -0.08 0.70
C ALA A 243 14.82 -0.91 0.07
N PRO A 244 14.54 -2.05 -0.59
CA PRO A 244 15.55 -2.80 -1.32
C PRO A 244 16.29 -1.93 -2.35
N ALA A 245 17.59 -2.20 -2.50
CA ALA A 245 18.40 -1.61 -3.57
C ALA A 245 17.94 -2.12 -4.94
N ASN A 246 18.21 -1.34 -5.99
CA ASN A 246 17.95 -1.77 -7.37
C ASN A 246 19.21 -2.34 -7.99
#